data_AF-A0A6J2UCI9-F1
#
_entry.id   AF-A0A6J2UCI9-F1
#
_cell.length_a   1.000
_cell.length_b   1.000
_cell.length_c   1.000
_cell.angle_alpha   90.00
_cell.angle_beta   90.00
_cell.angle_gamma   90.00
#
_symmetry.space_group_name_H-M   'P 1'
#
loop_
_entity.id
_entity.type
_entity.pdbx_description
1 polymer ?
#
loop_
_entity_poly.entity_id
_entity_poly.type
_entity_poly.pdbx_seq_one_letter_code
_entity_poly.pdbx_strand_id
1 'polypeptide(L)'
;MRAVHNIFLLFLLLLCIGCIVSVPLAARQRRQIDLTVSAEHEEDETELALEAIAGLWQSADSRTKIDGSARVVHRDSGNGGAQQDWRLGVRVVFS
;
A
#
# COMPACT_ATOMS: atom_id res chain seq x y z
N MET A 1 26.03 26.13 -42.52
CA MET A 1 25.69 26.25 -41.08
C MET A 1 24.38 25.57 -40.68
N ARG A 2 23.29 25.67 -41.49
CA ARG A 2 21.99 25.03 -41.19
C ARG A 2 22.01 23.50 -41.09
N ALA A 3 22.78 22.81 -41.95
CA ALA A 3 22.85 21.34 -41.94
C ALA A 3 23.51 20.77 -40.67
N VAL A 4 24.57 21.43 -40.17
CA VAL A 4 25.26 21.03 -38.93
C VAL A 4 24.35 21.22 -37.71
N HIS A 5 23.56 22.30 -37.70
CA HIS A 5 22.56 22.54 -36.66
C HIS A 5 21.47 21.44 -36.63
N ASN A 6 20.97 21.03 -37.81
CA ASN A 6 19.97 19.96 -37.89
C ASN A 6 20.51 18.60 -37.44
N ILE A 7 21.76 18.28 -37.74
CA ILE A 7 22.41 17.05 -37.28
C ILE A 7 22.55 17.07 -35.75
N PHE A 8 22.92 18.21 -35.17
CA PHE A 8 23.02 18.37 -33.72
C PHE A 8 21.66 18.20 -33.03
N LEU A 9 20.59 18.76 -33.61
CA LEU A 9 19.22 18.60 -33.11
C LEU A 9 18.76 17.14 -33.16
N LEU A 10 19.09 16.41 -34.23
CA LEU A 10 18.79 14.97 -34.35
C LEU A 10 19.51 14.15 -33.29
N PHE A 11 20.78 14.46 -33.02
CA PHE A 11 21.56 13.79 -31.99
C PHE A 11 21.00 14.05 -30.58
N LEU A 12 20.63 15.31 -30.31
CA LEU A 12 19.97 15.71 -29.06
C LEU A 12 18.63 14.97 -28.88
N LEU A 13 17.84 14.87 -29.95
CA LEU A 13 16.54 14.19 -29.92
C LEU A 13 16.69 12.68 -29.63
N LEU A 14 17.67 12.03 -30.25
CA LEU A 14 17.98 10.62 -29.99
C LEU A 14 18.47 10.39 -28.56
N LEU A 15 19.30 11.30 -28.04
CA LEU A 15 19.77 11.25 -26.65
C LEU A 15 18.59 11.39 -25.67
N CYS A 16 17.70 12.35 -25.89
CA CYS A 16 16.51 12.55 -25.06
C CYS A 16 15.59 11.34 -25.07
N ILE A 17 15.34 10.72 -26.23
CA ILE A 17 14.52 9.51 -26.34
C ILE A 17 15.16 8.33 -25.58
N GLY A 18 16.47 8.14 -25.73
CA GLY A 18 17.21 7.10 -24.99
C GLY A 18 17.13 7.28 -23.47
N CYS A 19 17.20 8.52 -22.99
CA CYS A 19 17.03 8.83 -21.57
C CYS A 19 15.61 8.52 -21.07
N ILE A 20 14.57 8.78 -21.87
CA ILE A 20 13.16 8.53 -21.49
C ILE A 20 12.84 7.04 -21.43
N VAL A 21 13.37 6.23 -22.36
CA VAL A 21 13.17 4.76 -22.37
C VAL A 21 13.83 4.07 -21.18
N SER A 22 14.89 4.67 -20.62
CA SER A 22 15.66 4.13 -19.50
C SER A 22 15.03 4.46 -18.13
N VAL A 23 13.99 5.30 -18.09
CA VAL A 23 13.23 5.52 -16.87
C VAL A 23 12.37 4.28 -16.67
N PRO A 24 12.57 3.50 -15.60
CA PRO A 24 11.66 2.40 -15.31
C PRO A 24 10.28 3.01 -15.12
N LEU A 25 9.40 2.84 -16.11
CA LEU A 25 8.02 3.30 -16.10
C LEU A 25 7.41 2.81 -14.81
N ALA A 26 7.23 3.74 -13.88
CA ALA A 26 6.51 3.61 -12.61
C ALA A 26 6.57 2.20 -12.04
N ALA A 27 7.58 1.93 -11.19
CA ALA A 27 7.61 0.75 -10.33
C ALA A 27 6.19 0.47 -9.84
N ARG A 28 5.58 -0.57 -10.43
CA ARG A 28 4.16 -0.89 -10.23
C ARG A 28 4.01 -1.21 -8.76
N GLN A 29 3.59 -0.22 -7.98
CA GLN A 29 3.48 -0.35 -6.54
C GLN A 29 2.28 -1.26 -6.28
N ARG A 30 2.54 -2.57 -6.27
CA ARG A 30 1.54 -3.61 -5.99
C ARG A 30 1.20 -3.52 -4.51
N ARG A 31 0.30 -2.60 -4.17
CA ARG A 31 -0.23 -2.49 -2.81
C ARG A 31 -1.16 -3.68 -2.59
N GLN A 32 -0.72 -4.60 -1.76
CA GLN A 32 -1.56 -5.69 -1.30
C GLN A 32 -2.33 -5.20 -0.07
N ILE A 33 -3.66 -5.27 -0.16
CA ILE A 33 -4.58 -5.01 0.94
C ILE A 33 -5.20 -6.35 1.28
N ASP A 34 -5.04 -6.76 2.53
CA ASP A 34 -5.65 -7.93 3.12
C ASP A 34 -6.74 -7.47 4.09
N LEU A 35 -7.92 -8.08 4.00
CA LEU A 35 -9.07 -7.74 4.82
C LEU A 35 -9.68 -9.04 5.34
N THR A 36 -9.69 -9.17 6.66
CA THR A 36 -10.28 -10.31 7.35
C THR A 36 -11.46 -9.84 8.18
N VAL A 37 -12.62 -10.47 7.99
CA VAL A 37 -13.83 -10.22 8.76
C VAL A 37 -14.22 -11.53 9.43
N SER A 38 -14.37 -11.51 10.76
CA SER A 38 -14.85 -12.66 11.52
C SER A 38 -15.99 -12.23 12.44
N ALA A 39 -16.94 -13.13 12.65
CA ALA A 39 -18.06 -12.95 13.55
C ALA A 39 -18.23 -14.24 14.35
N GLU A 40 -18.34 -14.12 15.67
CA GLU A 40 -18.59 -15.23 16.58
C GLU A 40 -19.89 -14.92 17.35
N HIS A 41 -20.80 -15.89 17.38
CA HIS A 41 -22.13 -15.73 17.97
C HIS A 41 -22.35 -16.86 18.97
N GLU A 42 -22.42 -16.49 20.25
CA GLU A 42 -22.87 -17.35 21.35
C GLU A 42 -24.30 -16.94 21.74
N GLU A 43 -25.05 -17.83 22.40
CA GLU A 43 -26.52 -17.75 22.58
C GLU A 43 -27.06 -16.37 23.02
N ASP A 44 -26.26 -15.57 23.75
CA ASP A 44 -26.63 -14.23 24.25
C ASP A 44 -25.66 -13.09 23.85
N GLU A 45 -24.57 -13.38 23.12
CA GLU A 45 -23.51 -12.42 22.80
C GLU A 45 -23.04 -12.51 21.33
N THR A 46 -22.86 -11.35 20.69
CA THR A 46 -22.30 -11.28 19.34
C THR A 46 -20.98 -10.52 19.36
N GLU A 47 -19.89 -11.21 19.02
CA GLU A 47 -18.59 -10.60 18.81
C GLU A 47 -18.31 -10.45 17.31
N LEU A 48 -18.17 -9.21 16.84
CA LEU A 48 -17.76 -8.89 15.47
C LEU A 48 -16.32 -8.38 15.48
N ALA A 49 -15.45 -8.96 14.67
CA ALA A 49 -14.08 -8.49 14.49
C ALA A 49 -13.79 -8.19 13.02
N LEU A 50 -13.28 -6.99 12.78
CA LEU A 50 -12.80 -6.52 11.49
C LEU A 50 -11.31 -6.23 11.61
N GLU A 51 -10.49 -6.88 10.78
CA GLU A 51 -9.06 -6.62 10.69
C GLU A 51 -8.68 -6.30 9.24
N ALA A 52 -8.04 -5.16 9.05
CA ALA A 52 -7.53 -4.71 7.76
C ALA A 52 -6.02 -4.52 7.86
N ILE A 53 -5.27 -5.06 6.91
CA ILE A 53 -3.81 -4.96 6.84
C ILE A 53 -3.44 -4.52 5.42
N ALA A 54 -2.60 -3.50 5.29
CA ALA A 54 -2.19 -2.99 3.99
C ALA A 54 -0.69 -2.76 3.93
N GLY A 55 -0.06 -3.23 2.84
CA GLY A 55 1.30 -2.83 2.49
C GLY A 55 1.30 -1.39 1.98
N LEU A 56 1.78 -0.44 2.78
CA LEU A 56 1.77 0.99 2.46
C LEU A 56 2.92 1.35 1.52
N TRP A 57 4.11 0.83 1.82
CA TRP A 57 5.31 1.12 1.06
C TRP A 57 6.34 0.00 1.21
N GLN A 58 7.11 -0.22 0.14
CA GLN A 58 8.26 -1.10 0.12
C GLN A 58 9.37 -0.41 -0.68
N SER A 59 10.59 -0.45 -0.16
CA SER A 59 11.78 0.05 -0.86
C SER A 59 12.03 -0.75 -2.14
N ALA A 60 12.61 -0.11 -3.15
CA ALA A 60 12.94 -0.75 -4.43
C ALA A 60 13.94 -1.91 -4.28
N ASP A 61 14.82 -1.83 -3.29
CA ASP A 61 15.76 -2.88 -2.93
C ASP A 61 15.18 -3.93 -1.96
N SER A 62 13.87 -3.84 -1.65
CA SER A 62 13.15 -4.71 -0.72
C SER A 62 13.71 -4.78 0.70
N ARG A 63 14.63 -3.89 1.10
CA ARG A 63 15.26 -3.89 2.44
C ARG A 63 14.42 -3.24 3.53
N THR A 64 13.49 -2.38 3.15
CA THR A 64 12.60 -1.71 4.09
C THR A 64 11.16 -1.81 3.62
N LYS A 65 10.27 -2.14 4.56
CA LYS A 65 8.84 -2.24 4.32
C LYS A 65 8.07 -1.52 5.42
N ILE A 66 7.00 -0.83 5.03
CA ILE A 66 6.05 -0.17 5.92
C ILE A 66 4.68 -0.80 5.67
N ASP A 67 4.14 -1.42 6.72
CA ASP A 67 2.81 -2.00 6.75
C ASP A 67 1.92 -1.22 7.72
N GLY A 68 0.65 -1.03 7.34
CA GLY A 68 -0.39 -0.47 8.20
C GLY A 68 -1.43 -1.51 8.55
N SER A 69 -1.96 -1.47 9.77
CA SER A 69 -3.07 -2.32 10.19
C SER A 69 -4.12 -1.53 10.98
N ALA A 70 -5.37 -1.95 10.84
CA ALA A 70 -6.49 -1.45 11.61
C ALA A 70 -7.34 -2.64 12.06
N ARG A 71 -7.72 -2.67 13.33
CA ARG A 71 -8.60 -3.70 13.89
C ARG A 71 -9.72 -3.02 14.67
N VAL A 72 -10.95 -3.47 14.45
CA VAL A 72 -12.12 -3.10 15.22
C VAL A 72 -12.74 -4.37 15.78
N VAL A 73 -12.98 -4.39 17.08
CA VAL A 73 -13.75 -5.46 17.74
C VAL A 73 -14.97 -4.81 18.37
N HIS A 74 -16.13 -5.32 18.01
CA HIS A 74 -17.41 -4.90 18.54
C HIS A 74 -17.99 -6.05 19.35
N ARG A 75 -18.31 -5.79 20.62
CA ARG A 75 -19.03 -6.72 21.47
C ARG A 75 -20.42 -6.17 21.71
N ASP A 76 -21.41 -6.94 21.29
CA ASP A 76 -22.80 -6.72 21.63
C ASP A 76 -23.22 -7.76 22.67
N SER A 77 -23.17 -7.35 23.94
CA SER A 77 -23.81 -8.10 25.02
C SER A 77 -25.29 -7.74 24.98
N GLY A 78 -26.19 -8.70 24.77
CA GLY A 78 -27.64 -8.48 24.56
C GLY A 78 -28.39 -7.70 25.66
N ASN A 79 -27.71 -7.24 26.71
CA ASN A 79 -28.24 -6.54 27.87
C ASN A 79 -27.90 -5.03 27.95
N GLY A 80 -27.58 -4.38 26.82
CA GLY A 80 -27.67 -2.91 26.69
C GLY A 80 -26.37 -2.11 26.73
N GLY A 81 -25.22 -2.75 26.51
CA GLY A 81 -23.92 -2.06 26.42
C GLY A 81 -23.13 -2.48 25.18
N ALA A 82 -23.15 -1.67 24.13
CA ALA A 82 -22.28 -1.85 22.98
C ALA A 82 -20.87 -1.31 23.28
N GLN A 83 -19.87 -2.20 23.38
CA GLN A 83 -18.47 -1.82 23.57
C GLN A 83 -17.72 -1.96 22.23
N GLN A 84 -17.10 -0.87 21.76
CA GLN A 84 -16.24 -0.87 20.57
C GLN A 84 -14.78 -0.64 20.98
N ASP A 85 -13.89 -1.55 20.60
CA ASP A 85 -12.44 -1.40 20.72
C ASP A 85 -11.83 -1.21 19.33
N TRP A 86 -11.18 -0.06 19.12
CA TRP A 86 -10.49 0.27 17.88
C TRP A 86 -8.98 0.30 18.12
N ARG A 87 -8.25 -0.37 17.23
CA ARG A 87 -6.79 -0.50 17.29
C ARG A 87 -6.19 -0.16 15.95
N LEU A 88 -5.16 0.68 15.98
CA LEU A 88 -4.40 1.07 14.80
C LEU A 88 -2.94 0.69 15.02
N GLY A 89 -2.32 0.14 13.97
CA GLY A 89 -0.94 -0.32 14.00
C GLY A 89 -0.16 0.14 12.77
N VAL A 90 1.11 0.46 13.00
CA VAL A 90 2.09 0.66 11.93
C VAL A 90 3.28 -0.21 12.25
N ARG A 91 3.71 -1.02 11.28
CA ARG A 91 4.90 -1.88 11.40
C ARG A 91 5.92 -1.44 10.36
N VAL A 92 7.12 -1.14 10.83
CA VAL A 92 8.28 -0.87 9.98
C VAL A 92 9.28 -2.01 10.15
N VAL A 93 9.69 -2.62 9.04
CA VAL A 93 10.64 -3.75 9.04
C VAL A 93 11.87 -3.37 8.24
N PHE A 94 13.04 -3.62 8.81
CA PHE A 94 14.35 -3.46 8.19
C PHE A 94 15.01 -4.83 8.05
N SER A 95 15.59 -5.11 6.89
CA SER A 95 16.35 -6.32 6.57
C SER A 95 17.81 -6.01 6.29
#